data_AF-A0A4Y2LCF7-F1
#
_entry.id   AF-A0A4Y2LCF7-F1
#
_cell.length_a   1.000
_cell.length_b   1.000
_cell.length_c   1.000
_cell.angle_alpha   90.00
_cell.angle_beta   90.00
_cell.angle_gamma   90.00
#
_symmetry.space_group_name_H-M   'P 1'
#
loop_
_entity.id
_entity.type
_entity.pdbx_description
1 polymer ?
#
loop_
_entity_poly.entity_id
_entity_poly.type
_entity_poly.pdbx_seq_one_letter_code
_entity_poly.pdbx_strand_id
1 'polypeptide(L)'
;MDEKPEMFKSRCIDCVYYARTWNSFEFGKCCDKLEEQALVLMVDNGLSNRQYQRILEHAENLNCKLYLSYHKVKEAKQIFCPHSISMTETSAEIILQTLVDHTVSRICHIEFVTEKLRLSTKIAFEIIMKWGCDVSEQNRYKQKFSEENFSDKSLFSICVVPLQIHSCKDDSKSVIWKIPFPFKLSTVDLLNLFLPKNQQI
;
A
#
# COMPACT_ATOMS: atom_id res chain seq x y z
N MET A 1 -15.03 24.93 -16.75
CA MET A 1 -15.03 23.74 -17.61
C MET A 1 -14.93 22.56 -16.67
N ASP A 2 -15.97 21.74 -16.60
CA ASP A 2 -16.00 20.53 -15.77
C ASP A 2 -15.17 19.44 -16.43
N GLU A 3 -13.89 19.36 -16.10
CA GLU A 3 -13.08 18.19 -16.43
C GLU A 3 -13.58 17.01 -15.60
N LYS A 4 -14.31 16.13 -16.28
CA LYS A 4 -14.67 14.81 -15.77
C LYS A 4 -13.37 14.06 -15.47
N PRO A 5 -13.16 13.53 -14.25
CA PRO A 5 -11.96 12.76 -13.96
C PRO A 5 -11.91 11.54 -14.89
N GLU A 6 -10.81 11.39 -15.62
CA GLU A 6 -10.54 10.19 -16.42
C GLU A 6 -10.51 8.98 -15.48
N MET A 7 -11.59 8.19 -15.51
CA MET A 7 -11.68 6.92 -14.79
C MET A 7 -10.95 5.86 -15.60
N PHE A 8 -9.80 5.40 -15.09
CA PHE A 8 -9.12 4.23 -15.61
C PHE A 8 -9.94 2.98 -15.25
N LYS A 9 -10.62 2.38 -16.24
CA LYS A 9 -11.27 1.06 -16.08
C LYS A 9 -10.20 -0.01 -16.28
N SER A 10 -9.71 -0.62 -15.21
CA SER A 10 -8.77 -1.74 -15.35
C SER A 10 -9.50 -2.98 -15.89
N ARG A 11 -8.76 -3.77 -16.67
CA ARG A 11 -9.18 -5.03 -17.28
C ARG A 11 -9.65 -6.06 -16.22
N CYS A 12 -10.50 -7.00 -16.65
CA CYS A 12 -10.85 -8.21 -15.92
C CYS A 12 -9.58 -8.90 -15.39
N ILE A 13 -9.50 -9.08 -14.08
CA ILE A 13 -8.51 -9.93 -13.44
C ILE A 13 -9.14 -11.32 -13.32
N ASP A 14 -8.58 -12.33 -13.99
CA ASP A 14 -9.04 -13.71 -13.89
C ASP A 14 -8.66 -14.31 -12.52
N CYS A 15 -9.67 -14.54 -11.67
CA CYS A 15 -9.49 -15.09 -10.32
C CYS A 15 -8.99 -16.54 -10.26
N VAL A 16 -8.89 -17.25 -11.39
CA VAL A 16 -8.46 -18.65 -11.44
C VAL A 16 -7.01 -18.82 -10.99
N TYR A 17 -6.16 -17.81 -11.19
CA TYR A 17 -4.74 -17.89 -10.82
C TYR A 17 -4.51 -17.82 -9.30
N TYR A 18 -5.36 -17.07 -8.58
CA TYR A 18 -5.26 -16.94 -7.12
C TYR A 18 -5.89 -18.11 -6.37
N ALA A 19 -6.95 -18.74 -6.87
CA ALA A 19 -7.58 -19.86 -6.16
C ALA A 19 -6.67 -21.11 -6.00
N ARG A 20 -5.71 -21.31 -6.92
CA ARG A 20 -4.86 -22.52 -6.95
C ARG A 20 -3.74 -22.56 -5.92
N THR A 21 -3.31 -21.41 -5.39
CA THR A 21 -2.23 -21.35 -4.39
C THR A 21 -2.73 -21.35 -2.94
N TRP A 22 -4.04 -21.53 -2.71
CA TRP A 22 -4.73 -21.16 -1.47
C TRP A 22 -5.28 -22.32 -0.61
N ASN A 23 -4.80 -23.55 -0.79
CA ASN A 23 -5.31 -24.72 -0.06
C ASN A 23 -4.73 -24.93 1.36
N SER A 24 -4.07 -23.94 1.96
CA SER A 24 -3.59 -24.09 3.35
C SER A 24 -3.47 -22.75 4.08
N PHE A 25 -4.57 -22.22 4.61
CA PHE A 25 -4.50 -21.24 5.69
C PHE A 25 -5.84 -21.19 6.46
N GLU A 26 -5.79 -21.47 7.76
CA GLU A 26 -6.96 -21.45 8.65
C GLU A 26 -7.34 -20.03 9.09
N PHE A 27 -8.62 -19.88 9.44
CA PHE A 27 -9.37 -18.64 9.62
C PHE A 27 -9.41 -18.16 11.08
N GLY A 28 -9.43 -16.82 11.25
CA GLY A 28 -10.23 -16.17 12.29
C GLY A 28 -9.49 -15.50 13.44
N LYS A 29 -9.19 -14.20 13.28
CA LYS A 29 -9.17 -13.11 14.29
C LYS A 29 -8.57 -11.85 13.66
N CYS A 30 -8.89 -10.69 14.23
CA CYS A 30 -8.28 -9.40 13.91
C CYS A 30 -6.75 -9.51 13.98
N CYS A 31 -6.12 -9.72 12.82
CA CYS A 31 -4.69 -9.93 12.64
C CYS A 31 -4.03 -10.87 13.67
N ASP A 32 -4.08 -12.19 13.42
CA ASP A 32 -3.50 -13.23 14.28
C ASP A 32 -1.98 -13.12 14.53
N LYS A 33 -1.26 -12.32 13.75
CA LYS A 33 0.19 -12.17 13.90
C LYS A 33 0.52 -11.01 14.84
N LEU A 34 1.07 -11.36 16.00
CA LEU A 34 1.65 -10.43 16.98
C LEU A 34 2.63 -9.43 16.32
N GLU A 35 3.31 -9.85 15.25
CA GLU A 35 4.26 -9.06 14.47
C GLU A 35 3.60 -7.85 13.77
N GLU A 36 2.40 -8.04 13.23
CA GLU A 36 1.63 -7.00 12.57
C GLU A 36 1.01 -6.03 13.60
N GLN A 37 0.60 -6.52 14.77
CA GLN A 37 0.12 -5.66 15.86
C GLN A 37 1.21 -4.72 16.36
N ALA A 38 2.45 -5.21 16.48
CA ALA A 38 3.60 -4.38 16.82
C ALA A 38 3.92 -3.35 15.71
N LEU A 39 3.74 -3.71 14.44
CA LEU A 39 3.87 -2.78 13.32
C LEU A 39 2.82 -1.66 13.36
N VAL A 40 1.55 -2.01 13.63
CA VAL A 40 0.46 -1.03 13.80
C VAL A 40 0.78 -0.06 14.93
N LEU A 41 1.24 -0.57 16.08
CA LEU A 41 1.67 0.28 17.19
C LEU A 41 2.75 1.28 16.77
N MET A 42 3.76 0.84 16.02
CA MET A 42 4.83 1.72 15.54
C MET A 42 4.31 2.79 14.58
N VAL A 43 3.46 2.42 13.62
CA VAL A 43 2.96 3.31 12.57
C VAL A 43 1.98 4.33 13.14
N ASP A 44 0.97 3.89 13.89
CA ASP A 44 -0.10 4.76 14.42
C ASP A 44 0.44 5.80 15.41
N ASN A 45 1.53 5.46 16.12
CA ASN A 45 2.16 6.36 17.09
C ASN A 45 3.39 7.09 16.54
N GLY A 46 3.73 6.92 15.25
CA GLY A 46 4.87 7.58 14.62
C GLY A 46 6.22 7.27 15.29
N LEU A 47 6.39 6.04 15.81
CA LEU A 47 7.60 5.65 16.54
C LEU A 47 8.76 5.39 15.57
N SER A 48 9.90 6.00 15.85
CA SER A 48 11.17 5.60 15.24
C SER A 48 11.64 4.24 15.76
N ASN A 49 12.50 3.56 15.00
CA ASN A 49 13.11 2.30 15.41
C ASN A 49 13.80 2.41 16.78
N ARG A 50 14.48 3.54 17.04
CA ARG A 50 15.16 3.80 18.31
C ARG A 50 14.18 3.96 19.47
N GLN A 51 13.05 4.64 19.25
CA GLN A 51 12.02 4.77 20.28
C GLN A 51 11.37 3.42 20.60
N TYR A 52 11.06 2.63 19.57
CA TYR A 52 10.53 1.28 19.76
C TYR A 52 11.50 0.37 20.52
N GLN A 53 12.79 0.39 20.16
CA GLN A 53 13.83 -0.36 20.88
C GLN A 53 13.94 0.06 22.35
N ARG A 54 13.87 1.35 22.67
CA ARG A 54 13.86 1.83 24.06
C ARG A 54 12.64 1.35 24.85
N ILE A 55 11.47 1.31 24.23
CA ILE A 55 10.25 0.78 24.85
C ILE A 55 10.41 -0.71 25.14
N LEU A 56 10.97 -1.46 24.18
CA LEU A 56 11.27 -2.87 24.34
C LEU A 56 12.26 -3.12 25.49
N GLU A 57 13.41 -2.43 25.48
CA GLU A 57 14.43 -2.51 26.54
C GLU A 57 13.84 -2.16 27.92
N HIS A 58 12.98 -1.13 28.00
CA HIS A 58 12.32 -0.76 29.24
C HIS A 58 11.36 -1.85 29.74
N ALA A 59 10.58 -2.45 28.84
CA ALA A 59 9.69 -3.56 29.19
C ALA A 59 10.47 -4.80 29.65
N GLU A 60 11.58 -5.12 28.98
CA GLU A 60 12.48 -6.22 29.35
C GLU A 60 13.11 -5.98 30.73
N ASN A 61 13.54 -4.75 31.05
CA ASN A 61 14.04 -4.38 32.37
C ASN A 61 13.00 -4.56 33.48
N LEU A 62 11.71 -4.48 33.14
CA LEU A 62 10.58 -4.76 34.03
C LEU A 62 10.13 -6.25 33.98
N ASN A 63 10.91 -7.14 33.36
CA ASN A 63 10.60 -8.55 33.12
C ASN A 63 9.28 -8.78 32.35
N CYS A 64 8.84 -7.82 31.54
CA CYS A 64 7.63 -7.89 30.73
C CYS A 64 7.99 -8.21 29.27
N LYS A 65 7.65 -9.42 28.80
CA LYS A 65 7.86 -9.86 27.40
C LYS A 65 6.64 -9.57 26.52
N LEU A 66 6.16 -8.33 26.55
CA LEU A 66 4.95 -7.92 25.83
C LEU A 66 5.22 -7.59 24.36
N TYR A 67 6.38 -7.01 24.06
CA TYR A 67 6.72 -6.52 22.73
C TYR A 67 7.63 -7.49 21.98
N LEU A 68 7.47 -7.53 20.66
CA LEU A 68 8.32 -8.31 19.78
C LEU A 68 9.62 -7.60 19.47
N SER A 69 10.65 -8.38 19.13
CA SER A 69 11.90 -7.83 18.63
C SER A 69 11.68 -7.05 17.34
N TYR A 70 12.48 -6.01 17.13
CA TYR A 70 12.39 -5.18 15.92
C TYR A 70 12.60 -5.99 14.62
N HIS A 71 13.38 -7.08 14.67
CA HIS A 71 13.58 -7.97 13.53
C HIS A 71 12.25 -8.53 13.01
N LYS A 72 11.37 -8.96 13.92
CA LYS A 72 10.05 -9.49 13.59
C LYS A 72 9.12 -8.43 13.01
N VAL A 73 9.17 -7.22 13.56
CA VAL A 73 8.41 -6.08 13.00
C VAL A 73 8.90 -5.71 11.59
N LYS A 74 10.22 -5.80 11.36
CA LYS A 74 10.81 -5.55 10.04
C LYS A 74 10.36 -6.60 9.01
N GLU A 75 10.34 -7.89 9.38
CA GLU A 75 9.81 -8.96 8.53
C GLU A 75 8.34 -8.70 8.18
N ALA A 76 7.52 -8.36 9.17
CA ALA A 76 6.13 -7.99 8.92
C ALA A 76 6.03 -6.81 7.94
N LYS A 77 6.79 -5.73 8.16
CA LYS A 77 6.79 -4.55 7.28
C LYS A 77 7.10 -4.90 5.81
N GLN A 78 8.01 -5.85 5.57
CA GLN A 78 8.36 -6.26 4.20
C GLN A 78 7.19 -6.91 3.46
N ILE A 79 6.29 -7.60 4.15
CA ILE A 79 5.09 -8.24 3.56
C ILE A 79 4.11 -7.20 2.98
N PHE A 80 4.12 -5.96 3.50
CA PHE A 80 3.27 -4.87 3.02
C PHE A 80 3.93 -4.02 1.94
N CYS A 81 5.21 -4.24 1.65
CA CYS A 81 5.89 -3.54 0.58
C CYS A 81 5.67 -4.29 -0.74
N PRO A 82 5.26 -3.62 -1.82
CA PRO A 82 5.15 -4.26 -3.11
C PRO A 82 6.54 -4.66 -3.62
N HIS A 83 6.57 -5.74 -4.41
CA HIS A 83 7.80 -6.24 -5.00
C HIS A 83 8.20 -5.35 -6.20
N SER A 84 9.48 -5.42 -6.61
CA SER A 84 9.98 -4.78 -7.84
C SER A 84 9.94 -3.25 -7.84
N ILE A 85 10.23 -2.63 -6.70
CA ILE A 85 10.51 -1.18 -6.64
C ILE A 85 11.91 -0.94 -7.18
N SER A 86 12.02 -0.08 -8.18
CA SER A 86 13.30 0.44 -8.68
C SER A 86 13.64 1.71 -7.92
N MET A 87 14.86 1.81 -7.41
CA MET A 87 15.33 2.99 -6.69
C MET A 87 16.66 3.44 -7.27
N THR A 88 16.75 4.73 -7.57
CA THR A 88 17.98 5.41 -7.98
C THR A 88 18.28 6.53 -6.98
N GLU A 89 19.35 7.29 -7.21
CA GLU A 89 19.62 8.49 -6.40
C GLU A 89 18.53 9.57 -6.57
N THR A 90 17.76 9.51 -7.65
CA THR A 90 16.88 10.58 -8.11
C THR A 90 15.45 10.11 -8.36
N SER A 91 15.10 8.85 -8.17
CA SER A 91 13.71 8.39 -8.31
C SER A 91 13.46 7.09 -7.57
N ALA A 92 12.19 6.86 -7.22
CA ALA A 92 11.70 5.56 -6.76
C ALA A 92 10.44 5.22 -7.56
N GLU A 93 10.50 4.17 -8.35
CA GLU A 93 9.45 3.86 -9.33
C GLU A 93 8.97 2.43 -9.17
N ILE A 94 7.67 2.22 -9.42
CA ILE A 94 7.08 0.89 -9.51
C ILE A 94 6.25 0.79 -10.78
N ILE A 95 6.18 -0.42 -11.32
CA ILE A 95 5.24 -0.74 -12.39
C ILE A 95 3.81 -0.64 -11.84
N LEU A 96 2.97 0.15 -12.50
CA LEU A 96 1.58 0.39 -12.06
C LEU A 96 0.80 -0.91 -11.85
N GLN A 97 0.96 -1.88 -12.75
CA GLN A 97 0.30 -3.19 -12.60
C GLN A 97 0.73 -3.90 -11.31
N THR A 98 2.01 -3.87 -10.96
CA THR A 98 2.52 -4.48 -9.72
C THR A 98 1.94 -3.81 -8.49
N LEU A 99 1.80 -2.47 -8.50
CA LEU A 99 1.14 -1.76 -7.40
C LEU A 99 -0.33 -2.16 -7.29
N VAL A 100 -1.06 -2.14 -8.40
CA VAL A 100 -2.48 -2.53 -8.45
C VAL A 100 -2.66 -3.96 -7.93
N ASP A 101 -1.90 -4.92 -8.44
CA ASP A 101 -2.00 -6.32 -8.03
C ASP A 101 -1.71 -6.50 -6.54
N HIS A 102 -0.68 -5.82 -6.03
CA HIS A 102 -0.34 -5.84 -4.61
C HIS A 102 -1.46 -5.24 -3.75
N THR A 103 -1.94 -4.04 -4.07
CA THR A 103 -3.03 -3.37 -3.33
C THR A 103 -4.32 -4.19 -3.36
N VAL A 104 -4.67 -4.76 -4.51
CA VAL A 104 -5.87 -5.59 -4.66
C VAL A 104 -5.73 -6.88 -3.85
N SER A 105 -4.57 -7.54 -3.91
CA SER A 105 -4.26 -8.69 -3.08
C SER A 105 -4.49 -8.36 -1.60
N ARG A 106 -3.95 -7.23 -1.11
CA ARG A 106 -4.14 -6.78 0.28
C ARG A 106 -5.62 -6.57 0.65
N ILE A 107 -6.42 -5.95 -0.22
CA ILE A 107 -7.86 -5.75 0.03
C ILE A 107 -8.59 -7.11 0.09
N CYS A 108 -8.24 -8.05 -0.79
CA CYS A 108 -8.82 -9.39 -0.82
C CYS A 108 -8.51 -10.23 0.44
N HIS A 109 -7.46 -9.89 1.19
CA HIS A 109 -7.12 -10.52 2.48
C HIS A 109 -7.93 -9.99 3.66
N ILE A 110 -8.72 -8.93 3.48
CA ILE A 110 -9.62 -8.45 4.53
C ILE A 110 -10.75 -9.47 4.71
N GLU A 111 -10.93 -9.97 5.93
CA GLU A 111 -11.82 -11.11 6.25
C GLU A 111 -13.21 -10.99 5.60
N PHE A 112 -13.91 -9.86 5.79
CA PHE A 112 -15.25 -9.66 5.21
C PHE A 112 -15.24 -9.58 3.67
N VAL A 113 -14.13 -9.13 3.07
CA VAL A 113 -13.97 -9.10 1.60
C VAL A 113 -13.75 -10.51 1.09
N THR A 114 -12.87 -11.28 1.74
CA THR A 114 -12.62 -12.68 1.43
C THR A 114 -13.91 -13.50 1.47
N GLU A 115 -14.74 -13.33 2.52
CA GLU A 115 -16.02 -14.00 2.65
C GLU A 115 -16.97 -13.65 1.49
N LYS A 116 -17.12 -12.36 1.16
CA LYS A 116 -17.95 -11.93 0.02
C LYS A 116 -17.44 -12.45 -1.32
N LEU A 117 -16.13 -12.52 -1.52
CA LEU A 117 -15.52 -13.08 -2.72
C LEU A 117 -15.78 -14.58 -2.85
N ARG A 118 -15.73 -15.34 -1.74
CA ARG A 118 -16.05 -16.78 -1.73
C ARG A 118 -17.51 -17.08 -2.01
N LEU A 119 -18.41 -16.26 -1.48
CA LEU A 119 -19.86 -16.38 -1.74
C LEU A 119 -20.23 -15.93 -3.16
N SER A 120 -19.33 -15.22 -3.85
CA SER A 120 -19.53 -14.82 -5.24
C SER A 120 -19.26 -16.00 -6.17
N THR A 121 -20.27 -16.42 -6.93
CA THR A 121 -20.12 -17.40 -8.04
C THR A 121 -19.43 -16.81 -9.27
N LYS A 122 -19.00 -15.55 -9.23
CA LYS A 122 -18.43 -14.81 -10.36
C LYS A 122 -16.90 -14.91 -10.41
N ILE A 123 -16.36 -14.92 -11.62
CA ILE A 123 -14.92 -15.06 -11.90
C ILE A 123 -14.29 -13.68 -12.23
N ALA A 124 -15.11 -12.67 -12.55
CA ALA A 124 -14.67 -11.35 -13.00
C ALA A 124 -15.08 -10.23 -12.03
N PHE A 125 -14.09 -9.41 -11.68
CA PHE A 125 -14.23 -8.25 -10.81
C PHE A 125 -13.71 -6.99 -11.49
N GLU A 126 -14.36 -5.86 -11.24
CA GLU A 126 -13.95 -4.54 -11.71
C GLU A 126 -13.51 -3.72 -10.50
N ILE A 127 -12.39 -3.01 -10.65
CA ILE A 127 -11.80 -2.21 -9.58
C ILE A 127 -11.76 -0.75 -10.04
N ILE A 128 -12.34 0.12 -9.23
CA ILE A 128 -12.34 1.56 -9.48
C ILE A 128 -11.26 2.15 -8.58
N MET A 129 -10.26 2.77 -9.20
CA MET A 129 -9.20 3.50 -8.52
C MET A 129 -9.22 4.97 -8.94
N LYS A 130 -8.80 5.84 -8.02
CA LYS A 130 -8.47 7.24 -8.31
C LYS A 130 -6.95 7.38 -8.27
N TRP A 131 -6.40 8.22 -9.13
CA TRP A 131 -5.00 8.60 -9.04
C TRP A 131 -4.86 10.12 -9.10
N GLY A 132 -3.68 10.62 -8.77
CA GLY A 132 -3.31 12.02 -8.88
C GLY A 132 -1.82 12.20 -8.70
N CYS A 133 -1.33 13.41 -8.94
CA CYS A 133 0.06 13.77 -8.69
C CYS A 133 0.16 15.16 -8.07
N ASP A 134 1.26 15.41 -7.35
CA ASP A 134 1.54 16.70 -6.73
C ASP A 134 3.05 17.01 -6.78
N VAL A 135 3.38 18.29 -6.71
CA VAL A 135 4.76 18.78 -6.58
C VAL A 135 4.86 19.57 -5.28
N SER A 136 5.79 19.18 -4.42
CA SER A 136 6.10 19.88 -3.17
C SER A 136 7.53 20.39 -3.15
N GLU A 137 7.75 21.57 -2.57
CA GLU A 137 9.11 22.02 -2.25
C GLU A 137 9.59 21.36 -0.95
N GLN A 138 10.88 21.00 -0.89
CA GLN A 138 11.47 20.34 0.27
C GLN A 138 12.85 20.91 0.62
N ASN A 139 13.32 20.59 1.82
CA ASN A 139 14.66 20.94 2.27
C ASN A 139 15.71 20.19 1.44
N ARG A 140 16.73 20.93 1.01
CA ARG A 140 17.85 20.37 0.24
C ARG A 140 18.85 19.69 1.17
N TYR A 141 19.19 18.46 0.84
CA TYR A 141 20.30 17.74 1.45
C TYR A 141 21.63 18.21 0.86
N LYS A 142 22.71 18.03 1.62
CA LYS A 142 24.09 18.31 1.16
C LYS A 142 24.72 17.13 0.41
N GLN A 143 23.90 16.18 -0.04
CA GLN A 143 24.34 15.01 -0.80
C GLN A 143 24.68 15.45 -2.22
N LYS A 144 25.80 14.95 -2.76
CA LYS A 144 26.15 15.16 -4.16
C LYS A 144 25.45 14.11 -5.01
N PHE A 145 24.88 14.54 -6.12
CA PHE A 145 24.34 13.64 -7.14
C PHE A 145 25.45 13.20 -8.10
N SER A 146 25.27 12.04 -8.72
CA SER A 146 26.17 11.55 -9.76
C SER A 146 26.21 12.49 -10.99
N GLU A 147 25.10 13.17 -11.31
CA GLU A 147 25.04 14.18 -12.38
C GLU A 147 24.73 15.57 -11.83
N GLU A 148 25.37 16.60 -12.39
CA GLU A 148 25.28 17.99 -11.90
C GLU A 148 23.92 18.66 -12.14
N ASN A 149 23.07 18.08 -13.00
CA ASN A 149 21.78 18.65 -13.39
C ASN A 149 20.64 18.30 -12.42
N PHE A 150 20.88 17.42 -11.45
CA PHE A 150 19.85 17.01 -10.50
C PHE A 150 19.79 17.93 -9.27
N SER A 151 18.58 18.10 -8.75
CA SER A 151 18.32 18.81 -7.51
C SER A 151 17.17 18.16 -6.77
N ASP A 152 17.33 18.05 -5.46
CA ASP A 152 16.31 17.63 -4.49
C ASP A 152 15.43 18.78 -3.98
N LYS A 153 15.45 19.97 -4.61
CA LYS A 153 14.65 21.12 -4.14
C LYS A 153 13.15 20.82 -4.12
N SER A 154 12.69 19.97 -5.03
CA SER A 154 11.28 19.62 -5.18
C SER A 154 11.11 18.11 -5.21
N LEU A 155 9.99 17.64 -4.66
CA LEU A 155 9.52 16.27 -4.72
C LEU A 155 8.27 16.25 -5.59
N PHE A 156 8.27 15.43 -6.64
CA PHE A 156 7.06 15.07 -7.36
C PHE A 156 6.57 13.72 -6.80
N SER A 157 5.25 13.55 -6.70
CA SER A 157 4.67 12.31 -6.19
C SER A 157 3.43 11.98 -6.98
N ILE A 158 3.20 10.68 -7.19
CA ILE A 158 2.00 10.12 -7.77
C ILE A 158 1.30 9.28 -6.69
N CYS A 159 0.01 9.42 -6.57
CA CYS A 159 -0.80 8.71 -5.59
C CYS A 159 -1.83 7.86 -6.33
N VAL A 160 -2.07 6.63 -5.87
CA VAL A 160 -3.15 5.78 -6.35
C VAL A 160 -3.99 5.32 -5.14
N VAL A 161 -5.31 5.38 -5.27
CA VAL A 161 -6.25 5.07 -4.19
C VAL A 161 -7.33 4.12 -4.72
N PRO A 162 -7.43 2.90 -4.18
CA PRO A 162 -8.54 2.01 -4.50
C PRO A 162 -9.83 2.55 -3.87
N LEU A 163 -10.86 2.76 -4.68
CA LEU A 163 -12.15 3.27 -4.21
C LEU A 163 -13.15 2.15 -3.98
N GLN A 164 -13.31 1.26 -4.96
CA GLN A 164 -14.37 0.25 -4.95
C GLN A 164 -13.96 -1.01 -5.73
N ILE A 165 -14.44 -2.17 -5.26
CA ILE A 165 -14.38 -3.44 -5.99
C ILE A 165 -15.81 -3.90 -6.25
N HIS A 166 -16.13 -4.13 -7.52
CA HIS A 166 -17.44 -4.58 -7.99
C HIS A 166 -17.35 -5.99 -8.56
N SER A 167 -18.42 -6.76 -8.38
CA SER A 167 -18.59 -8.02 -9.11
C SER A 167 -19.46 -7.81 -10.34
N CYS A 168 -19.01 -8.23 -11.51
CA CYS A 168 -19.74 -8.09 -12.76
C CYS A 168 -20.74 -9.26 -12.92
N LYS A 169 -22.06 -9.00 -12.88
CA LYS A 169 -23.08 -9.91 -13.43
C LYS A 169 -23.69 -9.25 -14.64
N ASP A 170 -24.19 -10.05 -15.58
CA ASP A 170 -25.21 -9.72 -16.59
C ASP A 170 -26.03 -8.47 -16.19
N ASP A 171 -25.55 -7.30 -16.64
CA ASP A 171 -26.01 -5.92 -16.39
C ASP A 171 -26.18 -5.41 -14.94
N SER A 172 -25.88 -6.20 -13.91
CA SER A 172 -25.95 -5.79 -12.50
C SER A 172 -24.59 -5.80 -11.80
N LYS A 173 -24.13 -4.60 -11.43
CA LYS A 173 -22.92 -4.39 -10.61
C LYS A 173 -23.29 -4.45 -9.13
N SER A 174 -22.65 -5.35 -8.37
CA SER A 174 -22.75 -5.33 -6.90
C SER A 174 -21.41 -4.97 -6.26
N VAL A 175 -21.46 -4.11 -5.24
CA VAL A 175 -20.27 -3.63 -4.53
C VAL A 175 -19.83 -4.67 -3.51
N ILE A 176 -18.62 -5.17 -3.66
CA ILE A 176 -17.98 -6.11 -2.72
C ILE A 176 -17.32 -5.33 -1.60
N TRP A 177 -16.49 -4.38 -2.01
CA TRP A 177 -15.71 -3.53 -1.13
C TRP A 177 -15.80 -2.08 -1.60
N LYS A 178 -15.82 -1.17 -0.62
CA LYS A 178 -15.73 0.27 -0.83
C LYS A 178 -14.88 0.83 0.29
N ILE A 179 -13.99 1.76 -0.06
CA ILE A 179 -13.20 2.49 0.92
C ILE A 179 -14.12 3.18 1.94
N PRO A 180 -13.92 2.97 3.26
CA PRO A 180 -14.78 3.55 4.28
C PRO A 180 -14.61 5.07 4.40
N PHE A 181 -13.38 5.58 4.21
CA PHE A 181 -13.05 7.01 4.32
C PHE A 181 -12.14 7.46 3.17
N PRO A 182 -12.69 7.91 2.03
CA PRO A 182 -11.91 8.19 0.82
C PRO A 182 -10.93 9.38 0.94
N PHE A 183 -11.02 10.16 2.02
CA PHE A 183 -10.20 11.36 2.24
C PHE A 183 -9.16 11.21 3.36
N LYS A 184 -9.02 10.03 3.98
CA LYS A 184 -7.97 9.81 4.98
C LYS A 184 -6.64 9.51 4.29
N LEU A 185 -5.58 10.23 4.66
CA LEU A 185 -4.22 10.02 4.15
C LEU A 185 -3.70 8.60 4.41
N SER A 186 -4.14 7.95 5.49
CA SER A 186 -3.77 6.56 5.83
C SER A 186 -4.27 5.50 4.84
N THR A 187 -5.05 5.90 3.84
CA THR A 187 -5.66 5.02 2.83
C THR A 187 -5.09 5.25 1.43
N VAL A 188 -4.08 6.11 1.30
CA VAL A 188 -3.45 6.46 0.02
C VAL A 188 -2.20 5.61 -0.18
N ASP A 189 -2.13 4.87 -1.28
CA ASP A 189 -0.88 4.25 -1.71
C ASP A 189 -0.04 5.30 -2.44
N LEU A 190 1.11 5.66 -1.85
CA LEU A 190 2.01 6.69 -2.36
C LEU A 190 3.12 6.09 -3.21
N LEU A 191 3.28 6.62 -4.41
CA LEU A 191 4.45 6.46 -5.28
C LEU A 191 5.20 7.79 -5.35
N ASN A 192 6.42 7.86 -4.84
CA ASN A 192 7.20 9.10 -4.86
C ASN A 192 8.21 9.09 -6.00
N LEU A 193 8.09 10.00 -6.96
CA LEU A 193 8.99 10.15 -8.10
C LEU A 193 9.73 11.48 -8.00
N PHE A 194 11.01 11.52 -7.64
CA PHE A 194 11.72 12.80 -7.75
C PHE A 194 11.96 13.12 -9.24
N LEU A 195 11.54 14.29 -9.69
CA LEU A 195 11.77 14.74 -11.06
C LEU A 195 12.90 15.78 -11.08
N PRO A 196 13.86 15.69 -12.02
CA PRO A 196 14.75 16.81 -12.32
C PRO A 196 13.95 18.01 -12.86
N LYS A 197 14.42 19.22 -12.53
CA LYS A 197 13.85 20.52 -12.96
C LYS A 197 13.69 20.73 -14.48
N ASN A 198 14.15 19.82 -15.34
CA ASN A 198 14.28 20.07 -16.78
C ASN A 198 13.35 19.24 -17.67
N GLN A 199 12.41 18.47 -17.12
CA GLN A 199 11.33 17.89 -17.93
C GLN A 199 10.04 18.67 -17.67
N GLN A 200 9.84 19.72 -18.45
CA GLN A 200 8.50 20.30 -18.63
C GLN A 200 7.66 19.24 -19.38
N ILE A 201 6.53 18.85 -18.79
CA ILE A 201 5.44 18.12 -19.46
C ILE A 201 4.68 19.13 -20.32
#